data_AF-A0A6M0RKY6-F1
#
_entry.id   AF-A0A6M0RKY6-F1
#
_cell.length_a   1.000
_cell.length_b   1.000
_cell.length_c   1.000
_cell.angle_alpha   90.00
_cell.angle_beta   90.00
_cell.angle_gamma   90.00
#
_symmetry.space_group_name_H-M   'P 1'
#
loop_
_entity.id
_entity.type
_entity.pdbx_description
1 polymer ?
#
loop_
_entity_poly.entity_id
_entity_poly.type
_entity_poly.pdbx_seq_one_letter_code
_entity_poly.pdbx_strand_id
1 'polypeptide(L)' 'MIVAGTGGVPTKIIDELYNAGDSIEDIAHEYSCTTVQIYTAIWFESQSQVA' A
#
# COMPACT_ATOMS: atom_id res chain seq x y z
N MET A 1 8.11 -1.84 -5.35
CA MET A 1 7.81 -3.27 -5.06
C MET A 1 6.35 -3.53 -5.43
N ILE A 2 5.85 -4.77 -5.45
CA ILE A 2 4.41 -5.06 -5.62
C ILE A 2 3.87 -5.74 -4.36
N VAL A 3 2.61 -5.44 -4.02
CA VAL A 3 1.89 -6.15 -2.97
C VAL A 3 1.58 -7.55 -3.48
N ALA A 4 2.05 -8.58 -2.77
CA ALA A 4 1.83 -9.97 -3.16
C ALA A 4 0.35 -10.35 -3.00
N GLY A 5 -0.24 -11.01 -4.00
CA GLY A 5 -1.63 -11.51 -3.93
C GLY A 5 -2.72 -10.55 -4.40
N THR A 6 -2.38 -9.34 -4.86
CA THR A 6 -3.36 -8.30 -5.28
C THR A 6 -3.45 -8.11 -6.78
N GLY A 7 -2.97 -9.07 -7.58
CA GLY A 7 -2.85 -8.90 -9.03
C GLY A 7 -1.69 -7.99 -9.46
N GLY A 8 -0.78 -7.64 -8.54
CA GLY A 8 0.45 -6.90 -8.87
C GLY A 8 0.41 -5.41 -8.59
N VAL A 9 -0.36 -4.96 -7.60
CA VAL A 9 -0.47 -3.54 -7.24
C VAL A 9 0.88 -3.02 -6.72
N PRO A 10 1.44 -1.95 -7.32
CA PRO A 10 2.67 -1.34 -6.84
C PRO A 10 2.50 -0.76 -5.42
N THR A 11 3.48 -1.01 -4.56
CA THR A 11 3.53 -0.46 -3.19
C THR A 11 3.49 1.06 -3.17
N LYS A 12 4.07 1.70 -4.19
CA LYS A 12 4.05 3.15 -4.39
C LYS A 12 2.64 3.74 -4.56
N ILE A 13 1.74 3.03 -5.24
CA ILE A 13 0.35 3.50 -5.41
C ILE A 13 -0.37 3.49 -4.08
N ILE A 14 -0.14 2.45 -3.26
CA ILE A 14 -0.72 2.35 -1.92
C ILE A 14 -0.23 3.50 -1.02
N ASP A 15 1.06 3.83 -1.07
CA ASP A 15 1.65 4.96 -0.34
C ASP A 15 1.07 6.31 -0.81
N GLU A 16 0.90 6.50 -2.12
CA GLU A 16 0.31 7.72 -2.69
C GLU A 16 -1.15 7.94 -2.26
N LEU A 17 -1.98 6.88 -2.26
CA LEU A 17 -3.38 6.94 -1.80
C LEU A 17 -3.45 7.23 -0.30
N TYR A 18 -2.64 6.56 0.50
CA TYR A 18 -2.56 6.82 1.93
C TYR A 18 -2.16 8.27 2.23
N ASN A 19 -1.15 8.79 1.51
CA ASN A 19 -0.72 10.19 1.65
C ASN A 19 -1.75 11.20 1.10
N ALA A 20 -2.63 10.79 0.18
CA ALA A 20 -3.77 11.59 -0.27
C ALA A 20 -4.90 11.67 0.78
N GLY A 21 -4.85 10.83 1.82
CA GLY A 21 -5.80 10.79 2.92
C GLY A 21 -6.85 9.70 2.81
N ASP A 22 -6.72 8.77 1.86
CA ASP A 22 -7.61 7.61 1.77
C ASP A 22 -7.42 6.68 2.98
N SER A 23 -8.53 6.12 3.46
CA SER A 23 -8.51 5.18 4.59
C SER A 23 -7.86 3.87 4.19
N ILE A 24 -7.13 3.25 5.11
CA ILE A 24 -6.49 1.95 4.88
C ILE A 24 -7.53 0.87 4.53
N GLU A 25 -8.72 0.93 5.14
CA GLU A 25 -9.83 0.02 4.86
C GLU A 25 -10.38 0.20 3.43
N ASP A 26 -10.47 1.44 2.95
CA ASP A 26 -10.97 1.76 1.61
C ASP A 26 -9.99 1.27 0.55
N ILE A 27 -8.69 1.56 0.72
CA ILE A 27 -7.63 1.07 -0.16
C ILE A 27 -7.58 -0.48 -0.11
N ALA A 28 -7.77 -1.08 1.07
CA ALA A 28 -7.80 -2.53 1.23
C ALA A 28 -8.95 -3.15 0.44
N HIS A 29 -10.12 -2.54 0.52
CA HIS A 29 -11.30 -2.98 -0.20
C HIS A 29 -11.14 -2.81 -1.72
N GLU A 30 -10.67 -1.65 -2.19
CA GLU A 30 -10.50 -1.34 -3.60
C GLU A 30 -9.52 -2.29 -4.30
N TYR A 31 -8.39 -2.58 -3.64
CA TYR A 31 -7.35 -3.43 -4.20
C TYR A 31 -7.46 -4.90 -3.77
N SER A 32 -8.59 -5.30 -3.16
CA SER A 32 -8.86 -6.65 -2.67
C SER A 32 -7.69 -7.23 -1.87
N CYS A 33 -7.15 -6.41 -0.97
CA CYS A 33 -6.00 -6.74 -0.16
C CYS A 33 -6.31 -6.62 1.33
N THR A 34 -5.49 -7.24 2.17
CA THR A 34 -5.64 -7.14 3.61
C THR A 34 -5.03 -5.83 4.10
N THR A 35 -5.58 -5.28 5.18
CA THR A 35 -4.99 -4.10 5.84
C THR A 35 -3.53 -4.34 6.22
N VAL A 36 -3.17 -5.56 6.62
CA VAL A 36 -1.77 -5.97 6.90
C VAL A 36 -0.85 -5.78 5.69
N GLN A 37 -1.32 -6.15 4.49
CA GLN A 37 -0.56 -5.94 3.25
C GLN A 37 -0.36 -4.46 2.95
N ILE A 38 -1.36 -3.62 3.23
CA ILE A 38 -1.25 -2.16 3.08
C ILE A 38 -0.25 -1.57 4.05
N TYR A 39 -0.33 -1.92 5.34
CA TYR A 39 0.65 -1.47 6.33
C TYR A 39 2.07 -1.86 5.94
N THR A 40 2.25 -3.07 5.40
CA THR A 40 3.55 -3.55 4.93
C THR A 40 4.03 -2.74 3.72
N ALA A 41 3.13 -2.40 2.79
CA ALA A 41 3.46 -1.58 1.62
C ALA A 41 3.91 -0.17 2.01
N ILE A 42 3.16 0.49 2.90
CA ILE A 42 3.49 1.83 3.42
C ILE A 42 4.82 1.79 4.17
N TRP A 43 5.02 0.79 5.04
CA TRP A 43 6.28 0.64 5.76
C TRP A 43 7.47 0.45 4.82
N PHE A 44 7.32 -0.36 3.76
CA PHE A 44 8.37 -0.57 2.77
C PHE A 44 8.73 0.72 2.01
N GLU A 45 7.75 1.48 1.52
CA GLU A 45 8.00 2.74 0.82
C GLU A 45 8.61 3.79 1.75
N SER A 46 8.15 3.87 3.00
CA SER A 46 8.73 4.74 4.02
C SER A 46 10.21 4.44 4.26
N GLN A 47 10.62 3.17 4.34
CA GLN A 47 12.04 2.79 4.46
C GLN A 47 12.85 3.07 3.18
N SER A 48 12.21 2.97 2.01
CA SER A 48 12.87 3.20 0.71
C SER A 48 13.13 4.68 0.41
N GLN A 49 12.37 5.60 1.01
CA GLN A 49 12.58 7.04 0.87
C GLN A 49 13.71 7.59 1.75
N VAL A 50 14.20 6.82 2.74
CA VAL A 50 15.26 7.25 3.67
C VAL A 50 16.67 6.84 3.22
N ALA A 51 16.82 6.24 2.03
CA ALA A 51 18.07 5.72 1.49
C ALA A 51 18.63 6.56 0.34
#